data_AF-A0A183D4K4-F1
#
_entry.id   AF-A0A183D4K4-F1
#
_cell.length_a   1.000
_cell.length_b   1.000
_cell.length_c   1.000
_cell.angle_alpha   90.00
_cell.angle_beta   90.00
_cell.angle_gamma   90.00
#
_symmetry.space_group_name_H-M   'P 1'
#
loop_
_entity.id
_entity.type
_entity.pdbx_description
1 polymer ?
#
loop_
_entity_poly.entity_id
_entity_poly.type
_entity_poly.pdbx_seq_one_letter_code
_entity_poly.pdbx_strand_id
1 'polypeptide(L)'
;MQDKDEVGRVKQLCRKDEYIKELFGGCPREYIRILRIIDSTRYYSKPEYAKITDLLHDAIRINAVFEYPYDWEKYLDPVKSAKSAEIK
;
A
#
# COMPACT_ATOMS: atom_id res chain seq x y z
N MET A 1 12.80 1.32 -16.60
CA MET A 1 12.25 0.15 -17.30
C MET A 1 11.43 0.64 -18.48
N GLN A 2 11.94 0.48 -19.70
CA GLN A 2 11.23 0.88 -20.93
C GLN A 2 10.66 -0.32 -21.69
N ASP A 3 11.10 -1.54 -21.37
CA ASP A 3 10.62 -2.78 -21.94
C ASP A 3 9.38 -3.31 -21.20
N LYS A 4 8.30 -3.56 -21.93
CA LYS A 4 7.03 -4.06 -21.39
C LYS A 4 7.14 -5.51 -20.92
N ASP A 5 7.97 -6.31 -21.58
CA ASP A 5 8.13 -7.73 -21.25
C ASP A 5 8.89 -7.90 -19.93
N GLU A 6 9.91 -7.06 -19.73
CA GLU A 6 10.65 -6.99 -18.49
C GLU A 6 9.75 -6.60 -17.30
N VAL A 7 8.86 -5.63 -17.49
CA VAL A 7 7.87 -5.22 -16.48
C VAL A 7 6.92 -6.38 -16.15
N GLY A 8 6.46 -7.11 -17.17
CA GLY A 8 5.64 -8.31 -16.98
C GLY A 8 6.34 -9.36 -16.12
N ARG A 9 7.62 -9.64 -16.43
CA ARG A 9 8.44 -10.60 -15.68
C ARG A 9 8.63 -10.18 -14.22
N VAL A 10 8.94 -8.92 -13.95
CA VAL A 10 9.15 -8.44 -12.57
C VAL A 10 7.84 -8.48 -11.78
N LYS A 11 6.70 -8.14 -12.39
CA LYS A 11 5.37 -8.27 -11.76
C LYS A 11 5.04 -9.71 -11.37
N GLN A 12 5.49 -10.70 -12.13
CA GLN A 12 5.30 -12.11 -11.78
C GLN A 12 6.29 -12.56 -10.70
N LEU A 13 7.55 -12.13 -10.78
CA LEU A 13 8.59 -12.52 -9.83
C LEU A 13 8.29 -12.05 -8.42
N CYS A 14 7.88 -10.79 -8.25
CA CYS A 14 7.60 -10.22 -6.94
C CYS A 14 6.40 -10.86 -6.21
N ARG A 15 5.67 -11.79 -6.85
CA ARG A 15 4.62 -12.59 -6.20
C ARG A 15 5.16 -13.87 -5.54
N LYS A 16 6.42 -14.25 -5.82
CA LYS A 16 7.09 -15.39 -5.18
C LYS A 16 7.67 -14.95 -3.83
N ASP A 17 7.62 -15.83 -2.82
CA ASP A 17 8.08 -15.51 -1.47
C ASP A 17 9.55 -15.04 -1.40
N GLU A 18 10.41 -15.53 -2.29
CA GLU A 18 11.82 -15.11 -2.38
C GLU A 18 11.98 -13.64 -2.79
N TYR A 19 11.10 -13.13 -3.66
CA TYR A 19 11.19 -11.79 -4.25
C TYR A 19 10.08 -10.85 -3.77
N ILE A 20 9.26 -11.26 -2.79
CA ILE A 20 8.15 -10.46 -2.27
C ILE A 20 8.62 -9.10 -1.72
N LYS A 21 9.87 -9.06 -1.24
CA LYS A 21 10.53 -7.86 -0.72
C LYS A 21 10.87 -6.84 -1.81
N GLU A 22 10.99 -7.25 -3.07
CA GLU A 22 11.19 -6.33 -4.19
C GLU A 22 9.98 -5.41 -4.40
N LEU A 23 8.78 -5.86 -4.00
CA LEU A 23 7.55 -5.06 -4.06
C LEU A 23 7.17 -4.45 -2.71
N PHE A 24 7.30 -5.20 -1.61
CA PHE A 24 6.82 -4.78 -0.29
C PHE A 24 7.94 -4.55 0.74
N GLY A 25 9.17 -4.34 0.29
CA GLY A 25 10.28 -3.95 1.15
C GLY A 25 9.98 -2.65 1.91
N GLY A 26 9.95 -2.71 3.23
CA GLY A 26 9.62 -1.55 4.08
C GLY A 26 8.12 -1.25 4.21
N CYS A 27 7.24 -2.05 3.60
CA CYS A 27 5.79 -1.92 3.74
C CYS A 27 5.23 -2.80 4.88
N PRO A 28 4.01 -2.50 5.38
CA PRO A 28 3.30 -3.35 6.33
C PRO A 28 3.12 -4.79 5.81
N ARG A 29 3.20 -5.78 6.71
CA ARG A 29 3.09 -7.20 6.36
C ARG A 29 1.69 -7.60 5.92
N GLU A 30 0.69 -6.82 6.33
CA GLU A 30 -0.71 -6.94 5.96
C GLU A 30 -0.88 -6.84 4.44
N TYR A 31 -0.03 -6.07 3.75
CA TYR A 31 -0.09 -5.92 2.29
C TYR A 31 0.23 -7.24 1.57
N ILE A 32 1.15 -8.03 2.10
CA ILE A 32 1.46 -9.38 1.57
C ILE A 32 0.25 -10.30 1.75
N ARG A 33 -0.46 -10.20 2.86
CA ARG A 33 -1.69 -10.98 3.11
C ARG A 33 -2.80 -10.58 2.14
N ILE A 34 -2.97 -9.28 1.90
CA ILE A 34 -3.92 -8.76 0.90
C ILE A 34 -3.57 -9.28 -0.50
N LEU A 35 -2.28 -9.24 -0.89
CA LEU A 35 -1.84 -9.77 -2.19
C LEU A 35 -2.22 -11.25 -2.36
N ARG A 36 -2.03 -12.07 -1.33
CA ARG A 36 -2.38 -13.50 -1.34
C ARG A 36 -3.89 -13.73 -1.46
N ILE A 37 -4.72 -12.87 -0.84
CA ILE A 37 -6.18 -12.91 -1.01
C ILE A 37 -6.55 -12.63 -2.48
N ILE A 38 -5.97 -11.56 -3.05
CA ILE A 38 -6.20 -11.18 -4.44
C ILE A 38 -5.81 -12.33 -5.38
N ASP A 39 -4.64 -12.95 -5.16
CA ASP A 39 -4.14 -14.04 -6.02
C ASP A 39 -4.95 -15.33 -5.92
N SER A 40 -5.57 -15.58 -4.77
CA SER A 40 -6.47 -16.72 -4.60
C SER A 40 -7.86 -16.50 -5.22
N THR A 41 -8.22 -15.24 -5.53
CA THR A 41 -9.55 -14.89 -6.04
C THR A 41 -9.68 -15.27 -7.51
N ARG A 42 -10.77 -15.97 -7.85
CA ARG A 42 -11.08 -16.35 -9.24
C ARG A 42 -11.93 -15.29 -9.92
N TYR A 43 -11.96 -15.32 -11.25
CA TYR A 43 -12.65 -14.33 -12.09
C TYR A 43 -14.14 -14.11 -11.74
N TYR A 44 -14.88 -15.18 -11.42
CA TYR A 44 -16.30 -15.10 -11.04
C TYR A 44 -16.53 -15.11 -9.52
N SER A 45 -15.47 -15.15 -8.72
CA SER A 45 -15.58 -15.15 -7.26
C SER A 45 -15.83 -13.73 -6.75
N LYS A 46 -16.66 -13.61 -5.73
CA LYS A 46 -16.82 -12.36 -4.98
C LYS A 46 -15.54 -12.08 -4.17
N PRO A 47 -14.89 -10.91 -4.31
CA PRO A 47 -13.75 -10.55 -3.49
C PRO A 47 -14.11 -10.39 -2.00
N GLU A 48 -13.22 -10.81 -1.11
CA GLU A 48 -13.37 -10.69 0.35
C GLU A 48 -13.06 -9.26 0.84
N TYR A 49 -13.83 -8.25 0.43
CA TYR A 49 -13.56 -6.84 0.76
C TYR A 49 -13.46 -6.55 2.27
N ALA A 50 -14.35 -7.13 3.08
CA ALA A 50 -14.34 -6.93 4.53
C ALA A 50 -12.98 -7.31 5.15
N LYS A 51 -12.45 -8.48 4.75
CA LYS A 51 -11.17 -8.98 5.21
C LYS A 51 -9.99 -8.12 4.74
N ILE A 52 -10.05 -7.59 3.53
CA ILE A 52 -9.04 -6.66 3.02
C ILE A 52 -9.06 -5.36 3.84
N THR A 53 -10.25 -4.82 4.13
CA THR A 53 -10.41 -3.62 4.97
C THR A 53 -9.88 -3.83 6.39
N ASP A 54 -10.17 -4.97 7.01
CA ASP A 54 -9.65 -5.31 8.34
C ASP A 54 -8.12 -5.34 8.36
N LEU A 55 -7.50 -5.93 7.32
CA LEU A 55 -6.04 -5.93 7.17
C LEU A 55 -5.46 -4.52 6.99
N LEU A 56 -6.17 -3.61 6.33
CA LEU A 56 -5.74 -2.21 6.20
C LEU A 56 -5.82 -1.46 7.55
N HIS A 57 -6.89 -1.66 8.31
CA HIS A 57 -7.01 -1.10 9.66
C HIS A 57 -5.94 -1.67 10.61
N ASP A 58 -5.64 -2.96 10.51
CA ASP A 58 -4.55 -3.59 11.26
C ASP A 58 -3.20 -2.96 10.91
N ALA A 59 -2.94 -2.68 9.63
CA ALA A 59 -1.72 -2.03 9.19
C ALA A 59 -1.56 -0.64 9.83
N ILE A 60 -2.65 0.15 9.88
CA ILE A 60 -2.66 1.46 10.54
C ILE A 60 -2.34 1.32 12.04
N ARG A 61 -3.06 0.42 12.73
CA ARG A 61 -2.93 0.21 14.18
C ARG A 61 -1.53 -0.28 14.57
N ILE A 62 -0.99 -1.27 13.86
CA ILE A 62 0.30 -1.89 14.17
C ILE A 62 1.46 -0.91 13.94
N ASN A 63 1.37 -0.09 12.90
CA ASN A 63 2.39 0.91 12.60
C ASN A 63 2.19 2.23 13.36
N ALA A 64 1.18 2.31 14.23
CA ALA A 64 0.85 3.49 15.03
C ALA A 64 0.75 4.78 14.20
N VAL A 65 0.16 4.68 13.01
CA VAL A 65 -0.10 5.83 12.14
C VAL A 65 -1.54 6.32 12.28
N PHE A 66 -1.77 7.58 11.97
CA PHE A 66 -3.10 8.18 11.97
C PHE A 66 -3.66 8.19 10.56
N GLU A 67 -4.93 7.82 10.41
CA GLU A 67 -5.61 7.87 9.10
C GLU A 67 -5.82 9.32 8.64
N TYR A 68 -6.10 10.22 9.58
CA TYR A 68 -6.37 11.63 9.32
C TYR A 68 -5.41 12.53 10.11
N PRO A 69 -5.04 13.71 9.58
CA PRO A 69 -5.39 14.22 8.26
C PRO A 69 -4.56 13.56 7.15
N TYR A 70 -5.13 13.45 5.95
CA TYR A 70 -4.39 12.95 4.79
C TYR A 70 -3.34 13.96 4.31
N ASP A 71 -2.34 13.49 3.58
CA ASP A 71 -1.22 14.34 3.12
C ASP A 71 -1.66 15.54 2.29
N TRP A 72 -2.72 15.41 1.49
CA TRP A 72 -3.26 16.52 0.69
C TRP A 72 -4.07 17.53 1.52
N GLU A 73 -4.62 17.13 2.67
CA GLU A 73 -5.38 18.03 3.55
C GLU A 73 -4.46 19.01 4.28
N LYS A 74 -3.16 18.71 4.37
CA LYS A 74 -2.14 19.61 4.93
C LYS A 74 -2.10 20.96 4.22
N TYR A 75 -2.47 21.01 2.94
CA TYR A 75 -2.52 22.24 2.15
C TYR A 75 -3.84 23.01 2.28
N LEU A 76 -4.88 22.39 2.88
CA LEU A 76 -6.19 23.02 3.09
C LEU A 76 -6.25 23.82 4.41
N ASP A 77 -5.29 23.60 5.31
CA ASP A 77 -5.10 24.39 6.53
C ASP A 77 -4.17 25.59 6.27
N PRO A 78 -4.68 26.83 6.04
CA PRO A 78 -3.85 28.00 5.76
C PRO A 78 -2.87 28.34 6.90
N VAL A 79 -3.19 27.93 8.13
CA VAL A 79 -2.36 28.18 9.33
C VAL A 79 -1.11 27.29 9.39
N LYS A 80 -1.14 26.10 8.77
CA LYS A 80 -0.01 25.14 8.78
C LYS A 80 0.87 25.25 7.53
N SER A 81 0.29 25.67 6.41
CA SER A 81 1.04 25.95 5.18
C SER A 81 2.07 27.07 5.36
N ALA A 82 1.75 28.10 6.17
CA ALA A 82 2.68 29.20 6.46
C ALA A 82 3.91 28.74 7.28
N LYS A 83 3.70 27.92 8.33
CA LYS A 83 4.80 27.44 9.20
C LYS A 83 5.78 26.48 8.50
N SER A 84 5.32 25.74 7.49
CA SER A 84 6.17 24.82 6.73
C SER A 84 7.05 25.55 5.69
N ALA A 85 6.68 26.78 5.32
CA ALA A 85 7.44 27.63 4.40
C ALA A 85 8.53 28.44 5.11
N GLU A 86 8.39 28.71 6.41
CA GLU A 86 9.33 29.52 7.21
C GLU A 86 10.55 28.73 7.74
N ILE A 87 10.58 27.39 7.59
CA ILE A 87 11.65 26.51 8.09
C ILE A 87 12.60 26.07 6.95
N LYS A 88 12.50 26.66 5.75
CA LYS A 88 13.43 26.42 4.64
C LYS A 88 14.45 27.54 4.47
#